data_AF-A0A844BH37-F1
#
_entry.id   AF-A0A844BH37-F1
#
_cell.length_a   1.000
_cell.length_b   1.000
_cell.length_c   1.000
_cell.angle_alpha   90.00
_cell.angle_beta   90.00
_cell.angle_gamma   90.00
#
_symmetry.space_group_name_H-M   'P 1'
#
loop_
_entity.id
_entity.type
_entity.pdbx_description
1 polymer ?
#
loop_
_entity_poly.entity_id
_entity_poly.type
_entity_poly.pdbx_seq_one_letter_code
_entity_poly.pdbx_strand_id
1 'polypeptide(L)'
;MKLPQREFFTVHEVAARWGCTIADIAGWSATGNIDIVTGIPPASCGERIVAGEVIVSAFDILPMFRRCGTGPQYSRVRRVRTRGETEWLLITDPVDGMEVSVADLLIAGPQVQRFEEKNQLFPRVSGGTGSVSPYDWEGMLQALTLRIHENGLPASQGELVAEMQEWFVAQSEGGEVPDERSIRRRITPVWRGLTRAPAKT
;
A
#
# COMPACT_ATOMS: atom_id res chain seq x y z
N MET A 1 5.01 14.89 17.99
CA MET A 1 3.56 14.64 17.96
C MET A 1 3.26 13.74 16.77
N LYS A 2 2.56 12.61 16.95
CA LYS A 2 2.10 11.80 15.80
C LYS A 2 0.80 12.43 15.27
N LEU A 3 0.83 12.89 14.03
CA LEU A 3 -0.37 13.38 13.33
C LEU A 3 -1.18 12.19 12.82
N PRO A 4 -2.51 12.35 12.64
CA PRO A 4 -3.33 11.34 11.97
C PRO A 4 -2.85 11.10 10.54
N GLN A 5 -3.24 9.95 9.97
CA GLN A 5 -2.95 9.66 8.57
C GLN A 5 -3.68 10.63 7.64
N ARG A 6 -3.18 10.76 6.42
CA ARG A 6 -3.79 11.62 5.41
C ARG A 6 -5.14 11.03 4.96
N GLU A 7 -6.20 11.81 5.11
CA GLU A 7 -7.59 11.38 4.82
C GLU A 7 -7.95 11.43 3.33
N PHE A 8 -7.34 12.33 2.56
CA PHE A 8 -7.62 12.49 1.13
C PHE A 8 -6.34 12.73 0.33
N PHE A 9 -6.35 12.23 -0.89
CA PHE A 9 -5.31 12.46 -1.88
C PHE A 9 -5.96 13.01 -3.14
N THR A 10 -5.36 14.01 -3.77
CA THR A 10 -5.82 14.44 -5.09
C THR A 10 -5.60 13.34 -6.12
N VAL A 11 -6.38 13.32 -7.20
CA VAL A 11 -6.16 12.39 -8.33
C VAL A 11 -4.75 12.52 -8.91
N HIS A 12 -4.14 13.71 -8.85
CA HIS A 12 -2.77 13.94 -9.28
C HIS A 12 -1.75 13.29 -8.34
N GLU A 13 -1.91 13.45 -7.03
CA GLU A 13 -1.04 12.79 -6.04
C GLU A 13 -1.09 11.28 -6.17
N VAL A 14 -2.28 10.71 -6.36
CA VAL A 14 -2.46 9.27 -6.54
C VAL A 14 -1.82 8.79 -7.84
N ALA A 15 -2.00 9.53 -8.94
CA ALA A 15 -1.38 9.19 -10.23
C ALA A 15 0.15 9.17 -10.14
N ALA A 16 0.74 10.20 -9.52
CA ALA A 16 2.18 10.28 -9.28
C ALA A 16 2.66 9.14 -8.37
N ARG A 17 1.91 8.84 -7.31
CA ARG A 17 2.23 7.79 -6.33
C ARG A 17 2.22 6.38 -6.94
N TRP A 18 1.30 6.11 -7.86
CA TRP A 18 1.17 4.80 -8.51
C TRP A 18 1.90 4.69 -9.84
N GLY A 19 2.55 5.76 -10.31
CA GLY A 19 3.22 5.79 -11.60
C GLY A 19 2.27 5.61 -12.80
N CYS A 20 1.04 6.10 -12.69
CA CYS A 20 0.03 6.04 -13.74
C CYS A 20 -0.45 7.45 -14.15
N THR A 21 -1.39 7.52 -15.09
CA THR A 21 -2.01 8.79 -15.50
C THR A 21 -3.36 8.99 -14.80
N ILE A 22 -3.81 10.24 -14.66
CA ILE A 22 -5.17 10.53 -14.17
C ILE A 22 -6.27 9.93 -15.07
N ALA A 23 -5.95 9.62 -16.34
CA ALA A 23 -6.83 8.88 -17.25
C ALA A 23 -7.03 7.42 -16.82
N ASP A 24 -6.00 6.78 -16.27
CA ASP A 24 -6.11 5.42 -15.73
C ASP A 24 -7.00 5.40 -14.49
N ILE A 25 -6.84 6.40 -13.61
CA ILE A 25 -7.71 6.60 -12.44
C ILE A 25 -9.18 6.79 -12.84
N ALA A 26 -9.44 7.62 -13.85
CA ALA A 26 -10.80 7.80 -14.38
C ALA A 26 -11.39 6.49 -14.92
N GLY A 27 -10.58 5.67 -15.59
CA GLY A 27 -10.99 4.33 -16.05
C GLY A 27 -11.31 3.37 -14.90
N TRP A 28 -10.50 3.35 -13.85
CA TRP A 28 -10.80 2.56 -12.65
C TRP A 28 -12.05 3.06 -11.93
N SER A 29 -12.30 4.36 -11.97
CA SER A 29 -13.52 4.92 -11.40
C SER A 29 -14.77 4.57 -12.20
N ALA A 30 -14.69 4.67 -13.53
CA ALA A 30 -15.77 4.26 -14.43
C ALA A 30 -16.14 2.76 -14.28
N THR A 31 -15.20 1.92 -13.85
CA THR A 31 -15.41 0.48 -13.61
C THR A 31 -15.73 0.13 -12.16
N GLY A 32 -15.90 1.13 -11.28
CA GLY A 32 -16.27 0.93 -9.88
C GLY A 32 -15.15 0.42 -8.99
N ASN A 33 -13.89 0.49 -9.43
CA ASN A 33 -12.74 0.12 -8.61
C ASN A 33 -12.31 1.24 -7.66
N ILE A 34 -12.59 2.50 -8.01
CA ILE A 34 -12.23 3.70 -7.23
C ILE A 34 -13.36 4.73 -7.32
N ASP A 35 -13.87 5.20 -6.20
CA ASP A 35 -14.70 6.39 -6.15
C ASP A 35 -13.84 7.66 -6.17
N ILE A 36 -14.14 8.59 -7.09
CA ILE A 36 -13.61 9.95 -7.09
C ILE A 36 -14.59 10.83 -6.34
N VAL A 37 -14.10 11.57 -5.34
CA VAL A 37 -14.92 12.45 -4.51
C VAL A 37 -14.53 13.92 -4.67
N THR A 38 -15.46 14.82 -4.36
CA THR A 38 -15.26 16.27 -4.28
C THR A 38 -16.17 16.84 -3.19
N GLY A 39 -15.90 18.08 -2.77
CA GLY A 39 -16.85 18.87 -1.98
C GLY A 39 -17.80 19.67 -2.88
N ILE A 40 -19.08 19.77 -2.50
CA ILE A 40 -20.03 20.69 -3.13
C ILE A 40 -20.75 21.58 -2.08
N PRO A 41 -21.14 22.82 -2.43
CA PRO A 41 -22.11 23.56 -1.65
C PRO A 41 -23.49 22.86 -1.67
N PRO A 42 -24.44 23.28 -0.80
CA PRO A 42 -25.80 22.76 -0.86
C PRO A 42 -26.41 22.91 -2.25
N ALA A 43 -26.83 21.79 -2.83
CA ALA A 43 -27.48 21.70 -4.12
C ALA A 43 -28.78 20.90 -3.98
N SER A 44 -29.83 21.34 -4.67
CA SER A 44 -31.10 20.62 -4.67
C SER A 44 -31.03 19.46 -5.67
N CYS A 45 -31.48 18.30 -5.24
CA CYS A 45 -31.60 17.08 -6.03
C CYS A 45 -33.04 16.56 -5.90
N GLY A 46 -33.96 17.17 -6.66
CA GLY A 46 -35.40 16.98 -6.45
C GLY A 46 -35.83 17.56 -5.10
N GLU A 47 -36.38 16.74 -4.22
CA GLU A 47 -36.81 17.15 -2.87
C GLU A 47 -35.69 17.09 -1.82
N ARG A 48 -34.53 16.55 -2.18
CA ARG A 48 -33.37 16.41 -1.29
C ARG A 48 -32.41 17.58 -1.46
N ILE A 49 -31.76 17.98 -0.36
CA ILE A 49 -30.58 18.85 -0.41
C ILE A 49 -29.35 17.99 -0.14
N VAL A 50 -28.37 18.06 -1.04
CA VAL A 50 -27.08 17.37 -0.92
C VAL A 50 -25.97 18.40 -0.80
N ALA A 51 -25.04 18.20 0.13
CA ALA A 51 -23.91 19.10 0.39
C ALA A 51 -22.70 18.32 0.92
N GLY A 52 -21.52 18.91 0.86
CA GLY A 52 -20.30 18.33 1.41
C GLY A 52 -19.67 17.30 0.48
N GLU A 53 -19.13 16.21 1.04
CA GLU A 53 -18.47 15.14 0.28
C GLU A 53 -19.48 14.39 -0.60
N VAL A 54 -19.21 14.38 -1.90
CA VAL A 54 -19.98 13.63 -2.89
C VAL A 54 -19.06 12.88 -3.85
N ILE A 55 -19.54 11.76 -4.35
CA ILE A 55 -18.91 10.97 -5.40
C ILE A 55 -19.38 11.52 -6.75
N VAL A 56 -18.44 11.73 -7.67
CA VAL A 56 -18.69 12.20 -9.03
C VAL A 56 -18.53 11.08 -10.04
N SER A 57 -19.36 11.07 -11.08
CA SER A 57 -19.24 10.06 -12.14
C SER A 57 -18.05 10.39 -13.03
N ALA A 58 -17.13 9.45 -13.20
CA ALA A 58 -15.99 9.61 -14.10
C ALA A 58 -16.40 9.97 -15.54
N PHE A 59 -17.57 9.52 -15.99
CA PHE A 59 -18.09 9.86 -17.33
C PHE A 59 -18.54 11.32 -17.46
N ASP A 60 -18.94 11.97 -16.37
CA ASP A 60 -19.37 13.37 -16.38
C ASP A 60 -18.16 14.33 -16.41
N ILE A 61 -16.98 13.83 -16.01
CA ILE A 61 -15.71 14.57 -15.96
C ILE A 61 -14.66 14.01 -16.92
N LEU A 62 -15.04 13.06 -17.79
CA LEU A 62 -14.14 12.36 -18.70
C LEU A 62 -13.25 13.28 -19.55
N PRO A 63 -13.74 14.43 -20.08
CA PRO A 63 -12.90 15.33 -20.86
C PRO A 63 -11.68 15.88 -20.11
N MET A 64 -11.74 16.00 -18.78
CA MET A 64 -10.61 16.48 -17.97
C MET A 64 -9.42 15.51 -17.98
N PHE A 65 -9.70 14.22 -18.23
CA PHE A 65 -8.71 13.14 -18.12
C PHE A 65 -8.12 12.71 -19.46
N ARG A 66 -7.99 13.63 -20.42
CA ARG A 66 -7.35 13.33 -21.70
C ARG A 66 -5.88 12.94 -21.49
N ARG A 67 -5.47 11.78 -22.04
CA ARG A 67 -4.09 11.27 -21.90
C ARG A 67 -3.02 12.20 -22.45
N CYS A 68 -3.34 13.04 -23.43
CA CYS A 68 -2.43 14.04 -23.98
C CYS A 68 -2.27 15.29 -23.10
N GLY A 69 -2.93 15.36 -21.94
CA GLY A 69 -2.85 16.51 -21.02
C GLY A 69 -3.64 17.74 -21.44
N THR A 70 -4.35 17.71 -22.58
CA THR A 70 -5.13 18.84 -23.11
C THR A 70 -6.58 18.86 -22.60
N GLY A 71 -6.83 18.26 -21.43
CA GLY A 71 -8.14 18.31 -20.77
C GLY A 71 -8.41 19.69 -20.18
N PRO A 72 -9.68 20.15 -20.10
CA PRO A 72 -10.01 21.32 -19.33
C PRO A 72 -9.72 21.09 -17.84
N GLN A 73 -9.43 22.16 -17.12
CA GLN A 73 -9.18 22.13 -15.66
C GLN A 73 -10.47 22.05 -14.84
N TYR A 74 -11.61 22.33 -15.47
CA TYR A 74 -12.93 22.37 -14.85
C TYR A 74 -13.93 21.59 -15.69
N SER A 75 -14.94 21.04 -15.04
CA SER A 75 -16.11 20.44 -15.69
C SER A 75 -17.36 20.68 -14.84
N ARG A 76 -18.54 20.53 -15.44
CA ARG A 76 -19.80 20.56 -14.71
C ARG A 76 -20.33 19.14 -14.50
N VAL A 77 -20.59 18.79 -13.24
CA VAL A 77 -21.28 17.56 -12.86
C VAL A 77 -22.76 17.86 -12.65
N ARG A 78 -23.63 17.04 -13.25
CA ARG A 78 -25.09 17.19 -13.13
C ARG A 78 -25.73 16.13 -12.25
N ARG A 79 -24.94 15.14 -11.82
CA ARG A 79 -25.36 14.14 -10.87
C ARG A 79 -24.23 13.86 -9.90
N VAL A 80 -24.63 13.49 -8.71
CA VAL A 80 -23.73 13.14 -7.62
C VAL A 80 -24.28 11.92 -6.91
N ARG A 81 -23.42 11.23 -6.18
CA ARG A 81 -23.80 10.14 -5.31
C ARG A 81 -23.24 10.42 -3.92
N THR A 82 -24.06 10.29 -2.89
CA THR A 82 -23.60 10.42 -1.50
C THR A 82 -22.88 9.14 -1.08
N ARG A 83 -21.96 9.27 -0.12
CA ARG A 83 -21.23 8.12 0.39
C ARG A 83 -22.18 7.12 1.06
N GLY A 84 -22.08 5.85 0.67
CA GLY A 84 -22.92 4.77 1.21
C GLY A 84 -24.22 4.54 0.43
N GLU A 85 -24.59 5.45 -0.48
CA GLU A 85 -25.71 5.24 -1.40
C GLU A 85 -25.22 4.69 -2.75
N THR A 86 -26.07 3.94 -3.42
CA THR A 86 -25.82 3.42 -4.79
C THR A 86 -26.50 4.28 -5.86
N GLU A 87 -27.50 5.05 -5.46
CA GLU A 87 -28.30 5.89 -6.35
C GLU A 87 -27.54 7.15 -6.77
N TRP A 88 -27.63 7.48 -8.06
CA TRP A 88 -27.17 8.76 -8.57
C TRP A 88 -28.30 9.78 -8.51
N LEU A 89 -28.07 10.87 -7.79
CA LEU A 89 -29.00 11.98 -7.65
C LEU A 89 -28.70 13.04 -8.70
N LEU A 90 -29.71 13.39 -9.49
CA LEU A 90 -29.62 14.50 -10.44
C LEU A 90 -29.69 15.82 -9.67
N ILE A 91 -28.74 16.71 -9.91
CA ILE A 91 -28.76 18.10 -9.43
C ILE A 91 -29.80 18.85 -10.25
N THR A 92 -30.85 19.33 -9.59
CA THR A 92 -31.93 20.11 -10.19
C THR A 92 -31.74 21.61 -10.00
N ASP A 93 -31.04 22.02 -8.93
CA ASP A 93 -30.64 23.41 -8.71
C ASP A 93 -29.21 23.46 -8.13
N PRO A 94 -28.26 24.09 -8.86
CA PRO A 94 -28.44 24.81 -10.13
C PRO A 94 -28.63 23.87 -11.33
N VAL A 95 -29.50 24.30 -12.26
CA VAL A 95 -29.93 23.54 -13.45
C VAL A 95 -28.75 23.11 -14.34
N ASP A 96 -27.71 23.95 -14.43
CA ASP A 96 -26.56 23.63 -15.26
C ASP A 96 -25.59 22.62 -14.63
N GLY A 97 -25.81 22.26 -13.37
CA GLY A 97 -24.92 21.43 -12.56
C GLY A 97 -23.87 22.22 -11.78
N MET A 98 -23.01 21.49 -11.08
CA MET A 98 -21.95 22.03 -10.24
C MET A 98 -20.61 22.00 -10.95
N GLU A 99 -19.91 23.13 -10.94
CA GLU A 99 -18.54 23.19 -11.42
C GLU A 99 -17.59 22.51 -10.43
N VAL A 100 -16.71 21.66 -10.93
CA VAL A 100 -15.66 20.99 -10.17
C VAL A 100 -14.32 21.22 -10.87
N SER A 101 -13.26 21.42 -10.08
CA SER A 101 -11.90 21.49 -10.59
C SER A 101 -11.20 20.14 -10.49
N VAL A 102 -10.34 19.82 -11.45
CA VAL A 102 -9.46 18.64 -11.37
C VAL A 102 -8.55 18.67 -10.13
N ALA A 103 -8.23 19.86 -9.61
CA ALA A 103 -7.43 20.04 -8.40
C ALA A 103 -8.19 19.61 -7.12
N ASP A 104 -9.52 19.67 -7.15
CA ASP A 104 -10.40 19.34 -6.03
C ASP A 104 -10.99 17.93 -6.14
N LEU A 105 -10.56 17.15 -7.14
CA LEU A 105 -10.91 15.74 -7.25
C LEU A 105 -10.00 14.90 -6.38
N LEU A 106 -10.62 14.19 -5.45
CA LEU A 106 -9.95 13.47 -4.38
C LEU A 106 -10.28 11.98 -4.42
N ILE A 107 -9.43 11.19 -3.77
CA ILE A 107 -9.61 9.79 -3.46
C ILE A 107 -9.38 9.65 -1.95
N ALA A 108 -10.33 9.02 -1.26
CA ALA A 108 -10.22 8.79 0.18
C ALA A 108 -9.01 7.90 0.51
N GLY A 109 -8.24 8.25 1.55
CA GLY A 109 -7.06 7.53 2.00
C GLY A 109 -7.30 6.03 2.24
N PRO A 110 -8.39 5.62 2.93
CA PRO A 110 -8.72 4.21 3.08
C PRO A 110 -9.01 3.48 1.76
N GLN A 111 -9.44 4.19 0.70
CA GLN A 111 -9.60 3.60 -0.62
C GLN A 111 -8.26 3.47 -1.36
N VAL A 112 -7.38 4.47 -1.24
CA VAL A 112 -6.00 4.41 -1.75
C VAL A 112 -5.28 3.19 -1.17
N GLN A 113 -5.31 3.03 0.16
CA GLN A 113 -4.69 1.89 0.85
C GLN A 113 -5.26 0.54 0.39
N ARG A 114 -6.59 0.40 0.37
CA ARG A 114 -7.25 -0.84 -0.11
C ARG A 114 -6.90 -1.16 -1.56
N PHE A 115 -6.80 -0.15 -2.43
CA PHE A 115 -6.42 -0.34 -3.82
C PHE A 115 -4.95 -0.75 -3.95
N GLU A 116 -4.05 -0.14 -3.19
CA GLU A 116 -2.63 -0.49 -3.13
C GLU A 116 -2.42 -1.93 -2.68
N GLU A 117 -3.11 -2.35 -1.62
CA GLU A 117 -3.04 -3.71 -1.08
C GLU A 117 -3.60 -4.74 -2.07
N LYS A 118 -4.78 -4.48 -2.65
CA LYS A 118 -5.44 -5.37 -3.62
C LYS A 118 -4.56 -5.61 -4.86
N ASN A 119 -3.86 -4.58 -5.33
CA ASN A 119 -3.09 -4.63 -6.57
C ASN A 119 -1.58 -4.78 -6.35
N GLN A 120 -1.11 -4.90 -5.10
CA GLN A 120 0.30 -5.07 -4.74
C GLN A 120 1.21 -3.98 -5.36
N LEU A 121 0.71 -2.73 -5.42
CA LEU A 121 1.38 -1.62 -6.14
C LEU A 121 2.74 -1.26 -5.56
N PHE A 122 2.88 -1.46 -4.25
CA PHE A 122 4.18 -1.41 -3.60
C PHE A 122 4.59 -2.84 -3.29
N PRO A 123 5.83 -3.23 -3.60
CA PRO A 123 6.43 -4.37 -2.94
C PRO A 123 6.24 -4.11 -1.45
N ARG A 124 5.55 -5.01 -0.75
CA ARG A 124 5.69 -5.02 0.71
C ARG A 124 7.20 -4.99 0.92
N VAL A 125 7.73 -3.98 1.61
CA VAL A 125 9.04 -4.16 2.22
C VAL A 125 8.86 -5.41 3.03
N SER A 126 9.46 -6.50 2.57
CA SER A 126 9.18 -7.84 3.04
C SER A 126 9.63 -7.97 4.49
N GLY A 127 8.81 -7.52 5.43
CA GLY A 127 8.56 -8.32 6.62
C GLY A 127 7.80 -9.55 6.10
N GLY A 128 8.56 -10.60 5.77
CA GLY A 128 8.11 -11.68 4.89
C GLY A 128 6.79 -12.33 5.31
N THR A 129 5.84 -12.42 4.39
CA THR A 129 4.69 -13.32 4.50
C THR A 129 5.10 -14.73 4.05
N GLY A 130 5.86 -15.42 4.90
CA GLY A 130 5.52 -16.81 5.23
C GLY A 130 4.55 -16.76 6.42
N SER A 131 3.96 -17.88 6.84
CA SER A 131 3.42 -17.97 8.21
C SER A 131 4.39 -17.27 9.15
N VAL A 132 3.94 -16.33 9.99
CA VAL A 132 4.79 -15.75 11.03
C VAL A 132 5.28 -16.95 11.83
N SER A 133 6.52 -17.35 11.59
CA SER A 133 7.06 -18.49 12.28
C SER A 133 7.03 -18.13 13.75
N PRO A 134 6.67 -19.04 14.67
CA PRO A 134 6.72 -18.75 16.11
C PRO A 134 8.14 -18.46 16.61
N TYR A 135 9.14 -18.49 15.73
CA TYR A 135 10.56 -18.37 16.04
C TYR A 135 11.10 -17.08 15.45
N ASP A 136 11.89 -16.37 16.25
CA ASP A 136 12.60 -15.15 15.87
C ASP A 136 13.78 -15.47 14.94
N TRP A 137 13.47 -15.76 13.67
CA TRP A 137 14.49 -16.07 12.66
C TRP A 137 15.37 -14.87 12.32
N GLU A 138 14.81 -13.66 12.36
CA GLU A 138 15.56 -12.43 12.06
C GLU A 138 16.55 -12.12 13.18
N GLY A 139 16.12 -12.23 14.45
CA GLY A 139 17.01 -12.10 15.60
C GLY A 139 18.14 -13.14 15.58
N MET A 140 17.84 -14.38 15.19
CA MET A 140 18.87 -15.42 15.03
C MET A 140 19.88 -15.05 13.92
N LEU A 141 19.43 -14.56 12.76
CA LEU A 141 20.35 -14.12 11.70
C LEU A 141 21.19 -12.90 12.09
N GLN A 142 20.63 -11.99 12.91
CA GLN A 142 21.38 -10.88 13.49
C GLN A 142 22.46 -11.39 14.45
N ALA A 143 22.11 -12.26 15.39
CA ALA A 143 23.05 -12.87 16.34
C ALA A 143 24.16 -13.66 15.63
N LEU A 144 23.79 -14.43 14.61
CA LEU A 144 24.72 -15.15 13.74
C LEU A 144 25.76 -14.21 13.11
N THR A 145 25.30 -13.06 12.59
CA THR A 145 26.17 -12.08 11.92
C THR A 145 27.14 -11.43 12.90
N LEU A 146 26.66 -11.02 14.07
CA LEU A 146 27.50 -10.44 15.12
C LEU A 146 28.54 -11.46 15.61
N ARG A 147 28.12 -12.70 15.87
CA ARG A 147 29.01 -13.79 16.27
C ARG A 147 30.12 -14.00 15.24
N ILE A 148 29.78 -14.06 13.95
CA ILE A 148 30.78 -14.31 12.89
C ILE A 148 31.75 -13.13 12.79
N HIS A 149 31.25 -11.91 12.97
CA HIS A 149 32.08 -10.72 12.97
C HIS A 149 33.09 -10.70 14.14
N GLU A 150 32.63 -11.07 15.34
CA GLU A 150 33.43 -11.01 16.56
C GLU A 150 34.39 -12.21 16.71
N ASN A 151 33.91 -13.42 16.38
CA ASN A 151 34.59 -14.68 16.66
C ASN A 151 35.06 -15.43 15.39
N GLY A 152 34.89 -14.83 14.21
CA GLY A 152 35.21 -15.46 12.93
C GLY A 152 34.27 -16.60 12.56
N LEU A 153 34.72 -17.50 11.68
CA LEU A 153 33.99 -18.75 11.39
C LEU A 153 34.37 -19.84 12.40
N PRO A 154 33.41 -20.60 12.95
CA PRO A 154 33.72 -21.81 13.72
C PRO A 154 34.35 -22.89 12.85
N ALA A 155 34.84 -23.97 13.47
CA ALA A 155 35.54 -25.05 12.76
C ALA A 155 34.60 -25.85 11.84
N SER A 156 33.29 -25.85 12.12
CA SER A 156 32.31 -26.52 11.29
C SER A 156 30.95 -25.82 11.26
N GLN A 157 30.17 -26.13 10.21
CA GLN A 157 28.77 -25.71 10.15
C GLN A 157 27.96 -26.26 11.34
N GLY A 158 28.33 -27.44 11.87
CA GLY A 158 27.65 -28.06 13.00
C GLY A 158 27.77 -27.24 14.28
N GLU A 159 28.96 -26.70 14.56
CA GLU A 159 29.19 -25.80 15.71
C GLU A 159 28.34 -24.53 15.58
N LEU A 160 28.31 -23.93 14.39
CA LEU A 160 27.50 -22.74 14.15
C LEU A 160 25.99 -22.99 14.34
N VAL A 161 25.52 -24.18 13.97
CA VAL A 161 24.13 -24.60 14.18
C VAL A 161 23.85 -24.80 15.67
N ALA A 162 24.76 -25.44 16.41
CA ALA A 162 24.63 -25.65 17.85
C ALA A 162 24.59 -24.33 18.62
N GLU A 163 25.46 -23.37 18.30
CA GLU A 163 25.47 -22.04 18.91
C GLU A 163 24.16 -21.28 18.67
N MET A 164 23.59 -21.33 17.46
CA MET A 164 22.30 -20.69 17.18
C MET A 164 21.12 -21.40 17.84
N GLN A 165 21.24 -22.70 18.10
CA GLN A 165 20.26 -23.44 18.88
C GLN A 165 20.31 -23.04 20.36
N GLU A 166 21.50 -22.91 20.94
CA GLU A 166 21.71 -22.38 22.30
C GLU A 166 21.20 -20.95 22.42
N TRP A 167 21.43 -20.11 21.41
CA TRP A 167 20.87 -18.75 21.36
C TRP A 167 19.34 -18.75 21.44
N PHE A 168 18.66 -19.65 20.71
CA PHE A 168 17.20 -19.78 20.80
C PHE A 168 16.75 -20.23 22.20
N VAL A 169 17.47 -21.17 22.83
CA VAL A 169 17.18 -21.59 24.21
C VAL A 169 17.31 -20.42 25.17
N ALA A 170 18.37 -19.61 25.04
CA ALA A 170 18.62 -18.46 25.89
C ALA A 170 17.60 -17.32 25.71
N GLN A 171 17.06 -17.15 24.50
CA GLN A 171 16.03 -16.13 24.20
C GLN A 171 14.60 -16.59 24.40
N SER A 172 14.34 -17.91 24.42
CA SER A 172 13.02 -18.43 24.72
C SER A 172 12.77 -18.37 26.23
N GLU A 173 11.77 -17.60 26.68
CA GLU A 173 11.25 -17.64 28.06
C GLU A 173 10.50 -18.97 28.34
N GLY A 174 11.12 -20.12 28.04
CA GLY A 174 10.49 -21.45 28.12
C GLY A 174 9.56 -21.80 26.95
N GLY A 175 9.65 -21.07 25.84
CA GLY A 175 8.91 -21.36 24.59
C GLY A 175 9.46 -22.55 23.79
N GLU A 176 8.72 -22.97 22.77
CA GLU A 176 9.17 -23.98 21.81
C GLU A 176 10.42 -23.47 21.06
N VAL A 177 11.42 -24.33 20.89
CA VAL A 177 12.68 -24.04 20.17
C VAL A 177 12.65 -24.78 18.84
N PRO A 178 13.05 -24.15 17.72
CA PRO A 178 13.05 -24.83 16.43
C PRO A 178 14.02 -26.02 16.40
N ASP A 179 13.67 -27.04 15.62
CA ASP A 179 14.54 -28.20 15.43
C ASP A 179 15.86 -27.85 14.72
N GLU A 180 16.91 -28.61 15.03
CA GLU A 180 18.26 -28.42 14.45
C GLU A 180 18.21 -28.39 12.91
N ARG A 181 17.35 -29.22 12.31
CA ARG A 181 17.16 -29.28 10.86
C ARG A 181 16.68 -27.95 10.28
N SER A 182 15.73 -27.27 10.93
CA SER A 182 15.20 -25.97 10.49
C SER A 182 16.21 -24.84 10.64
N ILE A 183 17.03 -24.89 11.70
CA ILE A 183 18.14 -23.95 11.91
C ILE A 183 19.21 -24.17 10.83
N ARG A 184 19.66 -25.42 10.67
CA ARG A 184 20.67 -25.83 9.68
C ARG A 184 20.29 -25.44 8.26
N ARG A 185 19.01 -25.58 7.88
CA ARG A 185 18.53 -25.17 6.55
C ARG A 185 18.77 -23.68 6.27
N ARG A 186 18.67 -22.82 7.29
CA ARG A 186 18.87 -21.36 7.18
C ARG A 186 20.33 -20.96 7.25
N ILE A 187 21.14 -21.71 8.00
CA ILE A 187 22.60 -21.47 8.10
C ILE A 187 23.34 -21.96 6.85
N THR A 188 22.88 -23.03 6.19
CA THR A 188 23.58 -23.65 5.04
C THR A 188 23.93 -22.67 3.91
N PRO A 189 23.03 -21.78 3.44
CA PRO A 189 23.37 -20.81 2.40
C PRO A 189 24.45 -19.82 2.83
N VAL A 190 24.38 -19.33 4.07
CA VAL A 190 25.37 -18.41 4.66
C VAL A 190 26.73 -19.09 4.77
N TRP A 191 26.77 -20.30 5.32
CA TRP A 191 27.98 -21.11 5.46
C TRP A 191 28.67 -21.35 4.11
N ARG A 192 27.90 -21.73 3.08
CA ARG A 192 28.43 -21.92 1.73
C ARG A 192 28.94 -20.61 1.13
N GLY A 193 28.28 -19.49 1.39
CA GLY A 193 28.74 -18.17 0.95
C GLY A 193 30.08 -17.79 1.56
N LEU A 194 30.25 -18.02 2.86
CA LEU A 194 31.46 -17.64 3.61
C LEU A 194 32.63 -18.61 3.40
N THR A 195 32.37 -19.89 3.12
CA THR A 195 33.41 -20.91 2.86
C THR A 195 33.79 -21.03 1.39
N ARG A 196 33.07 -20.36 0.48
CA ARG A 196 33.46 -20.28 -0.93
C ARG A 196 34.73 -19.44 -1.00
N ALA A 197 35.85 -20.07 -1.37
CA ALA A 197 37.14 -19.40 -1.47
C ALA A 197 37.02 -18.10 -2.29
N PRO A 198 37.59 -16.97 -1.83
CA PRO A 198 37.63 -15.78 -2.65
C PRO A 198 38.37 -16.12 -3.94
N ALA A 199 37.80 -15.74 -5.09
CA ALA A 199 38.52 -15.78 -6.35
C ALA A 199 39.82 -15.00 -6.14
N LYS A 200 40.97 -15.67 -6.30
CA LYS A 200 42.29 -15.03 -6.22
C LYS A 200 42.25 -13.80 -7.12
N THR A 201 42.34 -12.62 -6.51
CA THR A 201 42.56 -11.35 -7.21
C THR A 201 44.04 -11.24 -7.53
#